data_AF-A0A3B8PW92-F1
#
_entry.id   AF-A0A3B8PW92-F1
#
_cell.length_a   1.000
_cell.length_b   1.000
_cell.length_c   1.000
_cell.angle_alpha   90.00
_cell.angle_beta   90.00
_cell.angle_gamma   90.00
#
_symmetry.space_group_name_H-M   'P 1'
#
loop_
_entity.id
_entity.type
_entity.pdbx_description
1 polymer ?
#
loop_
_entity_poly.entity_id
_entity_poly.type
_entity_poly.pdbx_seq_one_letter_code
_entity_poly.pdbx_strand_id
1 'polypeptide(L)'
;MNNDITRFDKYLASSGPAALVVREHLIPVEGSDAVLFPPTFAAGDGFPGGYNIDGDGNAPKIALIDTVGAQSNRIEPMFAEPEYAQLVPQVVIQAGGKFVNLLHASHRAGDAIVRCTPLQTKLEAAFKELLNGNATALARIAPTSLVFGVWDSRKTQAKMPRLIASTIRAYDVRRLTRHAQFNPSLDYVAEGVLAEPEDLRDSEGKVIGKHPFAQRGFTHVPVT
;
A
#
# COMPACT_ATOMS: atom_id res chain seq x y z
N MET A 1 -5.64 39.82 19.94
CA MET A 1 -5.05 38.49 20.20
C MET A 1 -5.79 37.51 19.32
N ASN A 2 -5.06 36.76 18.47
CA ASN A 2 -5.65 35.89 17.44
C ASN A 2 -6.54 34.82 18.07
N ASN A 3 -7.85 35.01 17.96
CA ASN A 3 -8.89 34.07 18.38
C ASN A 3 -8.81 32.73 17.61
N ASP A 4 -7.95 32.65 16.59
CA ASP A 4 -7.75 31.46 15.76
C ASP A 4 -6.92 30.37 16.42
N ILE A 5 -5.99 30.69 17.34
CA ILE A 5 -5.11 29.68 17.95
C ILE A 5 -5.89 28.81 18.95
N THR A 6 -6.80 29.40 19.73
CA THR A 6 -7.59 28.70 20.75
C THR A 6 -8.95 28.20 20.23
N ARG A 7 -9.27 28.45 18.95
CA ARG A 7 -10.55 28.12 18.32
C ARG A 7 -10.95 26.66 18.49
N PHE A 8 -9.97 25.77 18.59
CA PHE A 8 -10.16 24.33 18.63
C PHE A 8 -9.80 23.69 19.98
N ASP A 9 -9.45 24.46 21.01
CA ASP A 9 -9.03 23.93 22.33
C ASP A 9 -10.13 23.07 22.97
N LYS A 10 -11.40 23.40 22.73
CA LYS A 10 -12.55 22.59 23.19
C LYS A 10 -12.53 21.15 22.68
N TYR A 11 -11.83 20.87 21.58
CA TYR A 11 -11.69 19.51 21.08
C TYR A 11 -10.70 18.68 21.90
N LEU A 12 -9.82 19.33 22.67
CA LEU A 12 -8.84 18.69 23.54
C LEU A 12 -9.33 18.53 24.99
N ALA A 13 -10.47 19.13 25.33
CA ALA A 13 -11.09 18.97 26.64
C ALA A 13 -11.52 17.50 26.87
N SER A 14 -11.61 17.07 28.13
CA SER A 14 -12.11 15.72 28.48
C SER A 14 -13.55 15.46 28.01
N SER A 15 -14.34 16.52 27.84
CA SER A 15 -15.69 16.48 27.25
C SER A 15 -15.70 16.68 25.73
N GLY A 16 -14.52 16.77 25.10
CA GLY A 16 -14.36 16.94 23.66
C GLY A 16 -14.79 15.68 22.88
N PRO A 17 -14.86 15.76 21.54
CA PRO A 17 -15.20 14.63 20.71
C PRO A 17 -14.11 13.55 20.75
N ALA A 18 -14.52 12.28 20.71
CA ALA A 18 -13.58 11.15 20.65
C ALA A 18 -12.87 11.03 19.28
N ALA A 19 -13.46 11.60 18.22
CA ALA A 19 -12.90 11.60 16.87
C ALA A 19 -13.42 12.79 16.06
N LEU A 20 -12.61 13.25 15.11
CA LEU A 20 -13.01 14.20 14.07
C LEU A 20 -13.10 13.45 12.74
N VAL A 21 -14.24 13.57 12.07
CA VAL A 21 -14.50 12.91 10.79
C VAL A 21 -14.82 13.97 9.74
N VAL A 22 -14.06 13.95 8.65
CA VAL A 22 -14.32 14.79 7.47
C VAL A 22 -14.74 13.86 6.34
N ARG A 23 -15.79 14.25 5.62
CA ARG A 23 -16.25 13.56 4.41
C ARG A 23 -16.33 14.58 3.29
N GLU A 24 -15.65 14.27 2.20
CA GLU A 24 -15.63 15.08 0.99
C GLU A 24 -16.14 14.24 -0.19
N HIS A 25 -16.93 14.89 -1.05
CA HIS A 25 -17.40 14.28 -2.30
C HIS A 25 -16.44 14.68 -3.41
N LEU A 26 -15.76 13.69 -3.97
CA LEU A 26 -14.76 13.87 -5.03
C LEU A 26 -15.36 13.50 -6.39
N ILE A 27 -14.82 14.10 -7.44
CA ILE A 27 -15.10 13.78 -8.84
C ILE A 27 -13.77 13.46 -9.54
N PRO A 28 -13.73 12.52 -10.50
CA PRO A 28 -12.55 12.33 -11.33
C PRO A 28 -12.17 13.63 -12.03
N VAL A 29 -10.86 13.85 -12.25
CA VAL A 29 -10.37 15.01 -12.99
C VAL A 29 -10.89 15.05 -14.44
N GLU A 30 -11.18 13.88 -15.01
CA GLU A 30 -11.78 13.70 -16.34
C GLU A 30 -13.30 13.93 -16.38
N GLY A 31 -13.94 14.22 -15.23
CA GLY A 31 -15.37 14.47 -15.12
C GLY A 31 -16.18 13.29 -14.54
N SER A 32 -17.49 13.47 -14.42
CA SER A 32 -18.40 12.52 -13.76
C SER A 32 -18.55 11.20 -14.49
N ASP A 33 -18.35 11.22 -15.81
CA ASP A 33 -18.53 10.05 -16.69
C ASP A 33 -17.22 9.28 -16.91
N ALA A 34 -16.14 9.69 -16.23
CA ALA A 34 -14.83 9.10 -16.40
C ALA A 34 -14.77 7.65 -15.92
N VAL A 35 -14.02 6.83 -16.66
CA VAL A 35 -13.72 5.45 -16.25
C VAL A 35 -12.56 5.46 -15.26
N LEU A 36 -12.85 5.06 -14.02
CA LEU A 36 -11.84 4.91 -12.98
C LEU A 36 -11.22 3.51 -13.00
N PHE A 37 -9.91 3.45 -12.77
CA PHE A 37 -9.15 2.20 -12.61
C PHE A 37 -8.63 2.13 -11.16
N PRO A 38 -9.32 1.40 -10.26
CA PRO A 38 -8.90 1.25 -8.87
C PRO A 38 -7.55 0.54 -8.74
N PRO A 39 -6.88 0.64 -7.57
CA PRO A 39 -5.70 -0.17 -7.28
C PRO A 39 -6.01 -1.67 -7.41
N THR A 40 -5.02 -2.42 -7.90
CA THR A 40 -5.08 -3.87 -8.02
C THR A 40 -4.44 -4.50 -6.80
N PHE A 41 -5.11 -5.49 -6.21
CA PHE A 41 -4.63 -6.24 -5.06
C PHE A 41 -4.32 -7.68 -5.46
N ALA A 42 -3.32 -8.27 -4.81
CA ALA A 42 -2.99 -9.68 -4.98
C ALA A 42 -4.13 -10.57 -4.46
N ALA A 43 -4.24 -11.78 -4.99
CA ALA A 43 -5.16 -12.79 -4.48
C ALA A 43 -4.74 -13.25 -3.06
N GLY A 44 -5.71 -13.58 -2.21
CA GLY A 44 -5.49 -14.03 -0.83
C GLY A 44 -6.77 -14.01 0.00
N ASP A 45 -6.83 -14.82 1.07
CA ASP A 45 -7.95 -14.83 2.04
C ASP A 45 -9.36 -14.87 1.42
N GLY A 46 -9.55 -15.67 0.36
CA GLY A 46 -10.82 -15.78 -0.37
C GLY A 46 -11.09 -14.68 -1.40
N PHE A 47 -10.20 -13.69 -1.51
CA PHE A 47 -10.22 -12.69 -2.58
C PHE A 47 -9.43 -13.20 -3.81
N PRO A 48 -10.04 -13.23 -5.01
CA PRO A 48 -9.40 -13.78 -6.22
C PRO A 48 -8.29 -12.90 -6.81
N GLY A 49 -8.04 -11.71 -6.25
CA GLY A 49 -7.15 -10.72 -6.86
C GLY A 49 -7.90 -9.77 -7.80
N GLY A 50 -7.29 -8.62 -8.09
CA GLY A 50 -7.89 -7.61 -8.96
C GLY A 50 -8.33 -6.35 -8.22
N TYR A 51 -9.38 -5.70 -8.73
CA TYR A 51 -10.00 -4.56 -8.06
C TYR A 51 -10.83 -5.03 -6.88
N ASN A 52 -10.64 -4.40 -5.72
CA ASN A 52 -11.49 -4.64 -4.56
C ASN A 52 -12.82 -3.88 -4.77
N ILE A 53 -13.86 -4.63 -5.14
CA ILE A 53 -15.22 -4.15 -5.36
C ILE A 53 -16.16 -5.00 -4.50
N ASP A 54 -16.63 -4.42 -3.41
CA ASP A 54 -17.56 -5.06 -2.47
C ASP A 54 -19.02 -4.87 -2.93
N GLY A 55 -19.86 -5.87 -2.70
CA GLY A 55 -21.30 -5.81 -2.94
C GLY A 55 -21.93 -7.18 -3.19
N ASP A 56 -23.11 -7.41 -2.63
CA ASP A 56 -23.83 -8.68 -2.75
C ASP A 56 -25.01 -8.57 -3.72
N GLY A 57 -25.09 -9.49 -4.68
CA GLY A 57 -26.19 -9.56 -5.64
C GLY A 57 -26.41 -8.24 -6.41
N ASN A 58 -27.59 -7.64 -6.21
CA ASN A 58 -27.99 -6.39 -6.85
C ASN A 58 -27.76 -5.15 -5.97
N ALA A 59 -27.08 -5.27 -4.82
CA ALA A 59 -26.75 -4.12 -3.98
C ALA A 59 -25.77 -3.17 -4.69
N PRO A 60 -25.82 -1.85 -4.38
CA PRO A 60 -24.83 -0.90 -4.88
C PRO A 60 -23.41 -1.36 -4.57
N LYS A 61 -22.56 -1.36 -5.60
CA LYS A 61 -21.17 -1.80 -5.46
C LYS A 61 -20.31 -0.67 -4.94
N ILE A 62 -19.31 -1.03 -4.14
CA ILE A 62 -18.36 -0.09 -3.56
C ILE A 62 -16.96 -0.48 -4.02
N ALA A 63 -16.30 0.39 -4.77
CA ALA A 63 -14.89 0.19 -5.14
C ALA A 63 -13.96 0.93 -4.16
N LEU A 64 -12.95 0.24 -3.68
CA LEU A 64 -11.86 0.84 -2.91
C LEU A 64 -10.90 1.57 -3.86
N ILE A 65 -10.87 2.90 -3.80
CA ILE A 65 -10.03 3.74 -4.67
C ILE A 65 -8.69 4.05 -3.99
N ASP A 66 -8.69 4.29 -2.69
CA ASP A 66 -7.47 4.54 -1.94
C ASP A 66 -7.57 3.95 -0.53
N THR A 67 -6.47 3.31 -0.11
CA THR A 67 -6.43 2.57 1.16
C THR A 67 -5.79 3.41 2.24
N VAL A 68 -6.12 3.08 3.49
CA VAL A 68 -5.47 3.71 4.64
C VAL A 68 -3.95 3.52 4.60
N GLY A 69 -3.48 2.33 4.23
CA GLY A 69 -2.04 2.07 4.11
C GLY A 69 -1.37 2.89 3.00
N ALA A 70 -2.03 3.02 1.84
CA ALA A 70 -1.52 3.80 0.72
C ALA A 70 -1.41 5.29 1.08
N GLN A 71 -2.40 5.85 1.78
CA GLN A 71 -2.33 7.23 2.26
C GLN A 71 -1.18 7.44 3.24
N SER A 72 -1.04 6.58 4.25
CA SER A 72 0.06 6.68 5.20
C SER A 72 1.42 6.59 4.50
N ASN A 73 1.54 5.73 3.50
CA ASN A 73 2.78 5.54 2.74
C ASN A 73 3.09 6.67 1.75
N ARG A 74 2.15 7.61 1.51
CA ARG A 74 2.43 8.86 0.79
C ARG A 74 2.86 9.98 1.74
N ILE A 75 2.26 10.06 2.93
CA ILE A 75 2.54 11.14 3.89
C ILE A 75 3.82 10.88 4.68
N GLU A 76 4.02 9.66 5.19
CA GLU A 76 5.15 9.35 6.07
C GLU A 76 6.52 9.64 5.43
N PRO A 77 6.77 9.32 4.14
CA PRO A 77 8.00 9.68 3.48
C PRO A 77 8.27 11.18 3.34
N MET A 78 7.25 12.04 3.36
CA MET A 78 7.44 13.49 3.25
C MET A 78 8.29 14.02 4.41
N PHE A 79 8.28 13.35 5.56
CA PHE A 79 9.17 13.70 6.69
C PHE A 79 10.66 13.47 6.41
N ALA A 80 11.05 12.88 5.27
CA ALA A 80 12.44 12.84 4.83
C ALA A 80 12.85 14.08 4.02
N GLU A 81 11.90 14.91 3.61
CA GLU A 81 12.16 16.15 2.86
C GLU A 81 12.78 17.22 3.78
N PRO A 82 13.69 18.08 3.27
CA PRO A 82 14.43 19.03 4.10
C PRO A 82 13.56 19.93 4.99
N GLU A 83 12.38 20.32 4.51
CA GLU A 83 11.44 21.18 5.22
C GLU A 83 10.82 20.52 6.46
N TYR A 84 10.70 19.18 6.45
CA TYR A 84 10.03 18.41 7.49
C TYR A 84 10.97 17.50 8.27
N ALA A 85 12.22 17.31 7.81
CA ALA A 85 13.18 16.37 8.36
C ALA A 85 13.48 16.59 9.85
N GLN A 86 13.39 17.84 10.32
CA GLN A 86 13.63 18.23 11.71
C GLN A 86 12.47 17.81 12.66
N LEU A 87 11.29 17.49 12.12
CA LEU A 87 10.10 17.17 12.92
C LEU A 87 10.14 15.75 13.49
N VAL A 88 10.93 14.85 12.90
CA VAL A 88 11.02 13.44 13.32
C VAL A 88 12.47 12.92 13.19
N PRO A 89 12.86 11.88 13.95
CA PRO A 89 14.17 11.25 13.80
C PRO A 89 14.39 10.70 12.39
N GLN A 90 15.56 11.00 11.82
CA GLN A 90 15.99 10.47 10.52
C GLN A 90 16.84 9.21 10.72
N VAL A 91 16.20 8.05 10.66
CA VAL A 91 16.87 6.74 10.83
C VAL A 91 17.14 6.15 9.45
N VAL A 92 18.40 6.18 9.01
CA VAL A 92 18.82 5.61 7.73
C VAL A 92 19.45 4.24 7.95
N ILE A 93 18.87 3.21 7.33
CA ILE A 93 19.35 1.83 7.36
C ILE A 93 20.16 1.55 6.10
N GLN A 94 21.37 1.00 6.27
CA GLN A 94 22.15 0.46 5.17
C GLN A 94 21.82 -1.03 4.98
N ALA A 95 21.32 -1.38 3.80
CA ALA A 95 21.02 -2.76 3.39
C ALA A 95 21.83 -3.09 2.13
N GLY A 96 23.00 -3.71 2.33
CA GLY A 96 23.98 -3.89 1.26
C GLY A 96 24.46 -2.53 0.73
N GLY A 97 24.32 -2.31 -0.58
CA GLY A 97 24.64 -1.03 -1.23
C GLY A 97 23.52 0.02 -1.21
N LYS A 98 22.36 -0.28 -0.60
CA LYS A 98 21.21 0.64 -0.55
C LYS A 98 21.10 1.30 0.82
N PHE A 99 20.68 2.56 0.83
CA PHE A 99 20.30 3.30 2.02
C PHE A 99 18.80 3.53 2.00
N VAL A 100 18.11 3.13 3.07
CA VAL A 100 16.65 3.22 3.19
C VAL A 100 16.34 3.93 4.49
N ASN A 101 15.67 5.08 4.42
CA ASN A 101 15.15 5.74 5.61
C ASN A 101 13.97 4.93 6.16
N LEU A 102 13.88 4.79 7.49
CA LEU A 102 12.76 4.14 8.18
C LEU A 102 11.39 4.70 7.75
N LEU A 103 11.33 5.98 7.40
CA LEU A 103 10.11 6.63 6.88
C LEU A 103 9.60 6.03 5.56
N HIS A 104 10.43 5.29 4.83
CA HIS A 104 10.04 4.55 3.62
C HIS A 104 9.77 3.06 3.89
N ALA A 105 9.95 2.57 5.11
CA ALA A 105 9.68 1.18 5.44
C ALA A 105 8.17 0.97 5.55
N SER A 106 7.59 0.14 4.67
CA SER A 106 6.14 -0.03 4.56
C SER A 106 5.50 -0.62 5.83
N HIS A 107 6.28 -1.37 6.62
CA HIS A 107 5.87 -1.90 7.92
C HIS A 107 6.45 -1.12 9.11
N ARG A 108 7.03 0.06 8.85
CA ARG A 108 7.50 1.06 9.82
C ARG A 108 8.47 0.46 10.83
N ALA A 109 8.37 0.79 12.13
CA ALA A 109 9.19 0.20 13.17
C ALA A 109 9.06 -1.34 13.28
N GLY A 110 7.99 -1.92 12.73
CA GLY A 110 7.80 -3.36 12.63
C GLY A 110 8.46 -3.99 11.41
N ASP A 111 9.10 -3.22 10.53
CA ASP A 111 9.65 -3.71 9.28
C ASP A 111 10.89 -4.59 9.48
N ALA A 112 11.02 -5.60 8.63
CA ALA A 112 12.15 -6.51 8.63
C ALA A 112 13.47 -5.76 8.43
N ILE A 113 13.48 -4.70 7.62
CA ILE A 113 14.69 -3.92 7.33
C ILE A 113 15.34 -3.37 8.59
N VAL A 114 14.55 -2.99 9.61
CA VAL A 114 15.09 -2.49 10.88
C VAL A 114 15.38 -3.63 11.85
N ARG A 115 14.59 -4.70 11.83
CA ARG A 115 14.83 -5.89 12.65
C ARG A 115 16.17 -6.56 12.36
N CYS A 116 16.68 -6.42 11.15
CA CYS A 116 17.99 -6.94 10.76
C CYS A 116 19.15 -5.98 11.07
N THR A 117 18.97 -5.05 12.01
CA THR A 117 20.00 -4.06 12.41
C THR A 117 20.19 -4.07 13.93
N PRO A 118 21.27 -3.47 14.46
CA PRO A 118 21.43 -3.27 15.90
C PRO A 118 20.30 -2.48 16.58
N LEU A 119 19.49 -1.73 15.82
CA LEU A 119 18.33 -1.01 16.35
C LEU A 119 17.21 -1.95 16.83
N GLN A 120 17.21 -3.22 16.38
CA GLN A 120 16.23 -4.24 16.75
C GLN A 120 16.01 -4.33 18.27
N THR A 121 17.08 -4.41 19.05
CA THR A 121 16.97 -4.59 20.52
C THR A 121 16.27 -3.40 21.18
N LYS A 122 16.56 -2.18 20.73
CA LYS A 122 15.91 -0.96 21.25
C LYS A 122 14.43 -0.91 20.86
N LEU A 123 14.11 -1.27 19.61
CA LEU A 123 12.71 -1.30 19.15
C LEU A 123 11.91 -2.41 19.83
N GLU A 124 12.51 -3.59 20.06
CA GLU A 124 11.84 -4.66 20.80
C GLU A 124 11.51 -4.23 22.24
N ALA A 125 12.45 -3.59 22.94
CA ALA A 125 12.18 -2.99 24.25
C ALA A 125 11.08 -1.92 24.17
N ALA A 126 11.14 -1.03 23.18
CA ALA A 126 10.12 0.00 22.98
C ALA A 126 8.72 -0.59 22.72
N PHE A 127 8.61 -1.67 21.94
CA PHE A 127 7.35 -2.38 21.73
C PHE A 127 6.84 -3.08 22.98
N LYS A 128 7.72 -3.62 23.83
CA LYS A 128 7.32 -4.19 25.13
C LYS A 128 6.81 -3.12 26.08
N GLU A 129 7.44 -1.94 26.12
CA GLU A 129 6.93 -0.80 26.89
C GLU A 129 5.57 -0.32 26.36
N LEU A 130 5.40 -0.31 25.04
CA LEU A 130 4.15 0.04 24.39
C LEU A 130 2.99 -0.87 24.82
N LEU A 131 3.24 -2.18 24.91
CA LEU A 131 2.26 -3.15 25.43
C LEU A 131 1.85 -2.87 26.87
N ASN A 132 2.74 -2.26 27.65
CA ASN A 132 2.47 -1.81 29.02
C ASN A 132 1.87 -0.38 29.07
N GLY A 133 1.44 0.17 27.92
CA GLY A 133 0.81 1.48 27.83
C GLY A 133 1.80 2.66 27.76
N ASN A 134 3.11 2.40 27.65
CA ASN A 134 4.13 3.46 27.56
C ASN A 134 4.72 3.56 26.15
N ALA A 135 4.28 4.56 25.39
CA ALA A 135 4.76 4.79 24.03
C ALA A 135 6.05 5.63 23.94
N THR A 136 6.62 6.07 25.07
CA THR A 136 7.71 7.06 25.09
C THR A 136 8.95 6.61 24.33
N ALA A 137 9.41 5.37 24.55
CA ALA A 137 10.58 4.85 23.85
C ALA A 137 10.36 4.73 22.34
N LEU A 138 9.17 4.29 21.92
CA LEU A 138 8.84 4.18 20.50
C LEU A 138 8.71 5.57 19.86
N ALA A 139 8.11 6.54 20.55
CA ALA A 139 7.99 7.92 20.09
C ALA A 139 9.36 8.58 19.84
N ARG A 140 10.38 8.24 20.63
CA ARG A 140 11.74 8.75 20.45
C ARG A 140 12.45 8.19 19.22
N ILE A 141 12.08 7.00 18.75
CA ILE A 141 12.77 6.31 17.65
C ILE A 141 11.99 6.44 16.34
N ALA A 142 10.68 6.17 16.39
CA ALA A 142 9.81 6.08 15.23
C ALA A 142 8.42 6.69 15.55
N PRO A 143 8.34 8.00 15.82
CA PRO A 143 7.08 8.65 16.22
C PRO A 143 5.97 8.48 15.19
N THR A 144 6.32 8.43 13.89
CA THR A 144 5.37 8.20 12.80
C THR A 144 4.67 6.84 12.88
N SER A 145 5.27 5.84 13.55
CA SER A 145 4.62 4.54 13.83
C SER A 145 3.41 4.68 14.77
N LEU A 146 3.39 5.70 15.62
CA LEU A 146 2.23 6.02 16.47
C LEU A 146 1.16 6.78 15.68
N VAL A 147 1.58 7.66 14.76
CA VAL A 147 0.66 8.46 13.94
C VAL A 147 -0.06 7.60 12.89
N PHE A 148 0.69 6.79 12.15
CA PHE A 148 0.19 6.00 11.02
C PHE A 148 -0.14 4.54 11.40
N GLY A 149 0.15 4.16 12.64
CA GLY A 149 -0.09 2.83 13.21
C GLY A 149 0.98 1.82 12.82
N VAL A 150 1.21 0.85 13.69
CA VAL A 150 2.23 -0.19 13.51
C VAL A 150 1.78 -1.50 14.13
N TRP A 151 2.22 -2.62 13.56
CA TRP A 151 1.95 -3.95 14.11
C TRP A 151 3.21 -4.81 14.06
N ASP A 152 3.80 -5.09 15.22
CA ASP A 152 4.93 -6.02 15.34
C ASP A 152 4.45 -7.49 15.38
N SER A 153 3.84 -7.94 14.27
CA SER A 153 3.26 -9.29 14.15
C SER A 153 4.28 -10.43 14.16
N ARG A 154 5.58 -10.14 14.02
CA ARG A 154 6.64 -11.16 13.90
C ARG A 154 7.51 -11.32 15.15
N LYS A 155 7.35 -10.47 16.18
CA LYS A 155 8.15 -10.56 17.41
C LYS A 155 7.32 -10.33 18.67
N THR A 156 6.89 -9.11 18.97
CA THR A 156 6.23 -8.79 20.25
C THR A 156 4.70 -8.87 20.21
N GLN A 157 4.09 -8.96 19.02
CA GLN A 157 2.64 -8.79 18.80
C GLN A 157 2.08 -7.41 19.19
N ALA A 158 2.95 -6.44 19.53
CA ALA A 158 2.52 -5.08 19.82
C ALA A 158 1.81 -4.47 18.61
N LYS A 159 0.60 -3.96 18.85
CA LYS A 159 -0.23 -3.34 17.81
C LYS A 159 -0.70 -1.98 18.30
N MET A 160 -0.29 -0.93 17.59
CA MET A 160 -0.77 0.43 17.84
C MET A 160 -1.72 0.84 16.71
N PRO A 161 -2.98 1.12 17.02
CA PRO A 161 -3.89 1.78 16.08
C PRO A 161 -3.32 3.12 15.62
N ARG A 162 -3.61 3.47 14.37
CA ARG A 162 -3.25 4.77 13.79
C ARG A 162 -4.11 5.90 14.37
N LEU A 163 -3.54 7.09 14.46
CA LEU A 163 -4.25 8.32 14.83
C LEU A 163 -4.99 8.96 13.66
N ILE A 164 -4.44 8.82 12.44
CA ILE A 164 -5.02 9.35 11.22
C ILE A 164 -5.36 8.19 10.29
N ALA A 165 -6.57 8.22 9.73
CA ALA A 165 -7.00 7.30 8.70
C ALA A 165 -7.74 8.08 7.61
N SER A 166 -7.39 7.82 6.35
CA SER A 166 -8.12 8.31 5.19
C SER A 166 -8.30 7.19 4.19
N THR A 167 -9.42 7.20 3.48
CA THR A 167 -9.75 6.24 2.44
C THR A 167 -10.66 6.91 1.44
N ILE A 168 -10.50 6.55 0.16
CA ILE A 168 -11.39 6.98 -0.90
C ILE A 168 -12.15 5.76 -1.37
N ARG A 169 -13.47 5.88 -1.42
CA ARG A 169 -14.39 4.85 -1.91
C ARG A 169 -15.29 5.46 -2.97
N ALA A 170 -15.46 4.75 -4.07
CA ALA A 170 -16.47 5.06 -5.06
C ALA A 170 -17.70 4.20 -4.76
N TYR A 171 -18.86 4.84 -4.68
CA TYR A 171 -20.14 4.21 -4.37
C TYR A 171 -20.98 4.09 -5.63
N ASP A 172 -21.85 3.08 -5.67
CA ASP A 172 -22.74 2.80 -6.80
C ASP A 172 -22.00 2.61 -8.13
N VAL A 173 -20.87 1.89 -8.06
CA VAL A 173 -20.02 1.70 -9.25
C VAL A 173 -20.58 0.64 -10.19
N ARG A 174 -20.53 0.94 -11.49
CA ARG A 174 -20.77 -0.06 -12.54
C ARG A 174 -19.44 -0.62 -13.02
N ARG A 175 -19.19 -1.91 -12.78
CA ARG A 175 -18.02 -2.60 -13.33
C ARG A 175 -18.12 -2.64 -14.85
N LEU A 176 -17.10 -2.12 -15.53
CA LEU A 176 -16.93 -2.23 -16.97
C LEU A 176 -15.91 -3.34 -17.28
N THR A 177 -16.06 -3.97 -18.44
CA THR A 177 -15.10 -4.92 -18.98
C THR A 177 -14.35 -4.26 -20.13
N ARG A 178 -13.02 -4.33 -20.11
CA ARG A 178 -12.16 -3.90 -21.20
C ARG A 178 -11.36 -5.11 -21.68
N HIS A 179 -11.29 -5.28 -22.99
CA HIS A 179 -10.46 -6.29 -23.62
C HIS A 179 -9.24 -5.60 -24.24
N ALA A 180 -8.05 -6.09 -23.94
CA ALA A 180 -6.80 -5.68 -24.57
C ALA A 180 -5.94 -6.93 -24.73
N GLN A 181 -5.43 -7.16 -25.94
CA GLN A 181 -4.58 -8.30 -26.26
C GLN A 181 -3.18 -7.81 -26.58
N PHE A 182 -2.17 -8.37 -25.92
CA PHE A 182 -0.80 -8.18 -26.31
C PHE A 182 -0.50 -9.06 -27.53
N ASN A 183 -0.06 -8.42 -28.62
CA ASN A 183 0.52 -9.09 -29.77
C ASN A 183 1.98 -8.64 -29.88
N PRO A 184 2.95 -9.57 -29.87
CA PRO A 184 4.34 -9.21 -30.06
C PRO A 184 4.53 -8.62 -31.46
N SER A 185 5.47 -7.69 -31.61
CA SER A 185 5.76 -7.05 -32.89
C SER A 185 6.41 -7.99 -33.92
N LEU A 186 6.89 -9.15 -33.47
CA LEU A 186 7.61 -10.15 -34.26
C LEU A 186 7.26 -11.55 -33.75
N ASP A 187 7.22 -12.54 -34.63
CA ASP A 187 7.30 -13.93 -34.22
C ASP A 187 8.78 -14.29 -34.00
N TYR A 188 9.23 -14.17 -32.75
CA TYR A 188 10.63 -14.35 -32.38
C TYR A 188 11.18 -15.74 -32.72
N VAL A 189 10.34 -16.77 -32.81
CA VAL A 189 10.76 -18.12 -33.16
C VAL A 189 10.80 -18.30 -34.67
N ALA A 190 9.72 -17.93 -35.38
CA ALA A 190 9.67 -18.05 -36.83
C ALA A 190 10.76 -17.21 -37.53
N GLU A 191 11.10 -16.07 -36.93
CA GLU A 191 12.12 -15.15 -37.44
C GLU A 191 13.55 -15.51 -36.98
N GLY A 192 13.71 -16.64 -36.28
CA GLY A 192 15.01 -17.17 -35.86
C GLY A 192 15.72 -16.34 -34.78
N VAL A 193 15.03 -15.42 -34.12
CA VAL A 193 15.58 -14.60 -33.03
C VAL A 193 15.72 -15.41 -31.74
N LEU A 194 14.81 -16.35 -31.51
CA LEU A 194 14.82 -17.30 -30.41
C LEU A 194 14.70 -18.73 -30.95
N ALA A 195 15.40 -19.67 -30.32
CA ALA A 195 15.19 -21.09 -30.59
C ALA A 195 13.82 -21.53 -30.08
N GLU A 196 13.12 -22.40 -30.82
CA GLU A 196 11.85 -22.99 -30.39
C GLU A 196 12.09 -24.00 -29.25
N PRO A 197 11.53 -23.75 -28.05
CA PRO A 197 11.53 -24.72 -26.95
C PRO A 197 10.63 -25.91 -27.27
N GLU A 198 11.03 -27.12 -26.84
CA GLU A 198 10.29 -28.38 -27.10
C GLU A 198 8.87 -28.38 -26.51
N ASP A 199 8.64 -27.62 -25.43
CA ASP A 199 7.38 -27.52 -24.70
C ASP A 199 6.63 -26.20 -24.95
N LEU A 200 7.03 -25.43 -25.98
CA LEU A 200 6.39 -24.15 -26.26
C LEU A 200 4.94 -24.31 -26.71
N ARG A 201 4.62 -25.42 -27.38
CA ARG A 201 3.32 -25.66 -28.00
C ARG A 201 2.61 -26.88 -27.39
N ASP A 202 1.29 -26.82 -27.31
CA ASP A 202 0.45 -27.96 -26.95
C ASP A 202 0.28 -28.94 -28.12
N SER A 203 -0.45 -30.03 -27.89
CA SER A 203 -0.76 -31.05 -28.90
C SER A 203 -1.57 -30.53 -30.10
N GLU A 204 -2.16 -29.33 -29.99
CA GLU A 204 -2.89 -28.66 -31.07
C GLU A 204 -2.01 -27.63 -31.81
N GLY A 205 -0.73 -27.52 -31.43
CA GLY A 205 0.22 -26.58 -32.03
C GLY A 205 0.10 -25.14 -31.52
N LYS A 206 -0.73 -24.88 -30.49
CA LYS A 206 -0.90 -23.55 -29.90
C LYS A 206 0.15 -23.32 -28.83
N VAL A 207 0.64 -22.08 -28.71
CA VAL A 207 1.59 -21.71 -27.65
C VAL A 207 0.96 -21.95 -26.29
N ILE A 208 1.72 -22.46 -25.32
CA ILE A 208 1.22 -22.69 -23.95
C ILE A 208 1.30 -21.38 -23.17
N GLY A 209 0.18 -20.84 -22.71
CA GLY A 209 0.13 -19.52 -22.05
C GLY A 209 0.94 -19.40 -20.74
N LYS A 210 1.26 -20.52 -20.08
CA LYS A 210 2.15 -20.54 -18.89
C LYS A 210 3.63 -20.73 -19.24
N HIS A 211 4.00 -20.86 -20.51
CA HIS A 211 5.38 -21.08 -20.94
C HIS A 211 6.27 -19.85 -20.61
N PRO A 212 7.56 -20.04 -20.26
CA PRO A 212 8.48 -18.93 -19.95
C PRO A 212 8.54 -17.82 -21.00
N PHE A 213 8.34 -18.12 -22.28
CA PHE A 213 8.29 -17.10 -23.35
C PHE A 213 7.07 -16.20 -23.27
N ALA A 214 5.89 -16.75 -22.95
CA ALA A 214 4.69 -15.95 -22.69
C ALA A 214 4.86 -15.10 -21.42
N GLN A 215 5.44 -15.67 -20.35
CA GLN A 215 5.75 -14.95 -19.11
C GLN A 215 6.75 -13.80 -19.31
N ARG A 216 7.62 -13.89 -20.31
CA ARG A 216 8.63 -12.88 -20.67
C ARG A 216 8.17 -11.94 -21.79
N GLY A 217 6.96 -12.11 -22.32
CA GLY A 217 6.38 -11.26 -23.37
C GLY A 217 6.88 -11.53 -24.80
N PHE A 218 7.48 -12.69 -25.05
CA PHE A 218 7.95 -13.07 -26.40
C PHE A 218 6.86 -13.70 -27.27
N THR A 219 5.74 -14.12 -26.68
CA THR A 219 4.60 -14.67 -27.41
C THR A 219 3.32 -14.02 -26.93
N HIS A 220 2.30 -13.95 -27.80
CA HIS A 220 0.97 -13.52 -27.38
C HIS A 220 0.40 -14.51 -26.35
N VAL A 221 -0.49 -14.02 -25.48
CA VAL A 221 -1.28 -14.90 -24.61
C VAL A 221 -2.28 -15.64 -25.51
N PRO A 222 -2.27 -16.98 -25.57
CA PRO A 222 -3.22 -17.73 -26.37
C PRO A 222 -4.64 -17.45 -25.89
N VAL A 223 -5.61 -17.48 -26.81
CA VAL A 223 -7.03 -17.45 -26.43
C VAL A 223 -7.30 -18.69 -25.58
N THR A 224 -7.63 -18.49 -24.30
CA THR A 224 -8.13 -19.55 -23.40
C THR A 224 -9.52 -20.00 -23.81
#